data_AF-A0A015X7X3-F1
#
_entry.id   AF-A0A015X7X3-F1
#
_cell.length_a   1.000
_cell.length_b   1.000
_cell.length_c   1.000
_cell.angle_alpha   90.00
_cell.angle_beta   90.00
_cell.angle_gamma   90.00
#
_symmetry.space_group_name_H-M   'P 1'
#
loop_
_entity.id
_entity.type
_entity.pdbx_description
1 polymer ?
#
loop_
_entity_poly.entity_id
_entity_poly.type
_entity_poly.pdbx_seq_one_letter_code
_entity_poly.pdbx_strand_id
1 'polypeptide(L)' 'MRLAIARALVKINAEDKPALRSEGFMTRDPRSVERKKPGQPKARRRFQFSKR' A
#
# COMPACT_ATOMS: atom_id res chain seq x y z
N MET A 1 2.15 4.59 -11.05
CA MET A 1 3.09 5.50 -11.75
C MET A 1 3.80 6.50 -10.83
N ARG A 2 3.17 7.00 -9.75
CA ARG A 2 3.76 7.96 -8.80
C ARG A 2 5.20 7.64 -8.32
N LEU A 3 5.44 6.44 -7.78
CA LEU A 3 6.75 6.05 -7.24
C LEU A 3 7.85 5.98 -8.33
N ALA A 4 7.48 5.65 -9.57
CA ALA A 4 8.44 5.56 -10.67
C ALA A 4 8.92 6.95 -11.09
N ILE A 5 8.02 7.93 -11.16
CA ILE A 5 8.36 9.33 -11.48
C ILE A 5 9.28 9.92 -10.41
N ALA A 6 8.93 9.75 -9.12
CA ALA A 6 9.78 10.21 -8.01
C ALA A 6 11.20 9.60 -8.06
N ARG A 7 11.32 8.31 -8.40
CA ARG A 7 12.62 7.65 -8.59
C ARG A 7 13.38 8.14 -9.83
N ALA A 8 12.68 8.52 -10.89
CA ALA A 8 13.30 9.08 -12.09
C ALA A 8 13.87 10.48 -11.81
N LEU A 9 13.12 11.33 -11.09
CA LEU A 9 13.59 12.66 -10.68
C LEU A 9 14.86 12.58 -9.83
N VAL A 10 14.90 11.69 -8.83
CA VAL A 10 16.09 11.48 -8.00
C VAL A 10 17.31 10.98 -8.80
N LYS A 11 17.11 10.30 -9.93
CA LYS A 11 18.22 9.90 -10.82
C LYS A 11 18.76 11.07 -11.66
N ILE A 12 17.92 12.07 -11.95
CA ILE A 12 18.30 13.26 -12.71
C ILE A 12 18.99 14.26 -11.78
N ASN A 13 18.41 14.53 -10.61
CA ASN A 13 18.99 15.38 -9.59
C ASN A 13 18.84 14.74 -8.20
N ALA A 14 19.98 14.52 -7.52
CA ALA A 14 20.00 13.90 -6.20
C ALA A 14 19.49 14.84 -5.09
N GLU A 15 19.47 16.15 -5.32
CA GLU A 15 19.05 17.18 -4.35
C GLU A 15 17.53 17.20 -4.13
N ASP A 16 16.75 16.65 -5.07
CA ASP A 16 15.29 16.58 -4.96
C ASP A 16 14.83 15.53 -3.93
N LYS A 17 15.73 14.62 -3.55
CA LYS A 17 15.43 13.50 -2.63
C LYS A 17 14.89 13.94 -1.26
N PRO A 18 15.49 14.90 -0.52
CA PRO A 18 14.93 15.40 0.74
C PRO A 18 13.52 15.98 0.59
N ALA A 19 13.26 16.80 -0.42
CA ALA A 19 11.94 17.40 -0.67
C ALA A 19 10.89 16.33 -1.03
N LEU A 20 11.24 15.36 -1.88
CA LEU A 20 10.34 14.26 -2.23
C LEU A 20 10.06 13.30 -1.06
N ARG A 21 10.99 13.24 -0.09
CA ARG A 21 10.84 12.43 1.11
C ARG A 21 9.97 13.11 2.16
N SER A 22 10.08 14.43 2.35
CA SER A 22 9.19 15.18 3.24
C SER A 22 7.73 15.08 2.79
N GLU A 23 7.50 15.14 1.48
CA GLU A 23 6.16 14.98 0.88
C GLU A 23 5.69 13.52 0.74
N GLY A 24 6.50 12.54 1.16
CA GLY A 24 6.09 11.13 1.19
C GLY A 24 6.02 10.41 -0.16
N PHE A 25 6.56 11.00 -1.23
CA PHE A 25 6.52 10.39 -2.58
C PHE A 25 7.49 9.21 -2.76
N MET A 26 8.51 9.12 -1.90
CA MET A 26 9.54 8.08 -1.97
C MET A 26 9.15 6.76 -1.29
N THR A 27 8.07 6.74 -0.51
CA THR A 27 7.62 5.54 0.22
C THR A 27 6.70 4.69 -0.66
N ARG A 28 7.00 3.39 -0.76
CA ARG A 28 6.11 2.42 -1.40
C ARG A 28 4.91 2.16 -0.50
N ASP A 29 3.71 2.08 -1.06
CA ASP A 29 2.54 1.58 -0.34
C ASP A 29 2.70 0.07 -0.07
N PRO A 30 2.81 -0.37 1.20
CA PRO A 30 2.98 -1.77 1.55
C PRO A 30 1.66 -2.54 1.53
N ARG A 31 0.51 -1.87 1.41
CA ARG A 31 -0.80 -2.51 1.51
C ARG A 31 -0.98 -3.52 0.37
N SER A 32 -1.48 -4.68 0.74
CA SER A 32 -1.83 -5.76 -0.18
C SER A 32 -3.18 -6.33 0.21
N VAL A 33 -3.87 -6.95 -0.76
CA VAL A 33 -5.16 -7.58 -0.52
C VAL A 33 -4.95 -8.82 0.34
N GLU A 34 -5.62 -8.88 1.49
CA GLU A 34 -5.59 -10.05 2.36
C GLU A 34 -6.23 -11.26 1.66
N ARG A 35 -5.65 -12.45 1.85
CA ARG A 35 -6.22 -13.68 1.29
C ARG A 35 -7.59 -13.99 1.89
N LYS A 36 -8.45 -14.66 1.11
CA LYS A 36 -9.68 -15.27 1.63
C LYS A 36 -9.34 -16.44 2.56
N LYS A 37 -9.94 -16.47 3.75
CA LYS A 37 -9.81 -17.58 4.71
C LYS A 37 -10.93 -18.60 4.47
N PRO A 38 -10.67 -19.92 4.59
CA PRO A 38 -11.71 -20.93 4.48
C PRO A 38 -12.76 -20.74 5.57
N GLY A 39 -14.02 -21.06 5.28
CA GLY A 39 -15.14 -20.83 6.20
C GLY A 39 -15.57 -19.35 6.35
N GLN A 40 -15.01 -18.43 5.55
CA GLN A 40 -15.39 -17.02 5.53
C GLN A 40 -15.80 -16.54 4.12
N PRO A 41 -16.84 -15.71 3.99
CA PRO A 41 -17.24 -15.15 2.69
C PRO A 41 -16.21 -14.19 2.09
N LYS A 42 -15.41 -13.48 2.90
CA LYS A 42 -14.29 -12.60 2.46
C LYS A 42 -13.11 -12.72 3.43
N ALA A 43 -12.03 -11.95 3.22
CA ALA A 43 -10.82 -12.01 4.06
C ALA A 43 -11.06 -11.87 5.58
N ARG A 44 -12.05 -11.04 5.98
CA ARG A 44 -12.40 -10.81 7.40
C ARG A 44 -13.90 -10.94 7.71
N ARG A 45 -14.77 -10.98 6.69
CA ARG A 45 -16.23 -11.04 6.89
C ARG A 45 -16.62 -12.41 7.42
N ARG A 46 -17.46 -12.46 8.46
CA ARG A 46 -17.99 -13.70 9.04
C ARG A 46 -19.47 -13.89 8.68
N PHE A 47 -19.95 -15.13 8.75
CA PHE A 47 -21.37 -15.42 8.71
C PHE A 47 -22.04 -15.02 10.03
N GLN A 48 -23.34 -14.72 9.98
CA GLN A 48 -24.13 -14.47 11.19
C GLN A 48 -24.27 -15.77 11.99
N PHE A 49 -24.09 -15.68 13.30
CA PHE A 49 -24.27 -16.81 14.21
C PHE A 49 -25.59 -16.66 14.96
N SER A 50 -26.43 -17.70 14.93
CA SER A 50 -27.67 -17.79 15.73
C SER A 50 -27.49 -18.85 16.82
N LYS A 51 -27.56 -18.44 18.09
CA LYS A 51 -27.66 -19.39 19.23
C LYS A 51 -29.08 -19.96 19.31
N ARG A 52 -29.18 -21.19 19.80
CA ARG A 52 -30.44 -21.81 20.23
C ARG A 52 -30.60 -21.63 21.73
#